data_AF-K9H316-F1
#
_entry.id   AF-K9H316-F1
#
_cell.length_a   1.000
_cell.length_b   1.000
_cell.length_c   1.000
_cell.angle_alpha   90.00
_cell.angle_beta   90.00
_cell.angle_gamma   90.00
#
_symmetry.space_group_name_H-M   'P 1'
#
loop_
_entity.id
_entity.type
_entity.pdbx_description
1 polymer ?
#
loop_
_entity_poly.entity_id
_entity_poly.type
_entity_poly.pdbx_seq_one_letter_code
_entity_poly.pdbx_strand_id
1 'polypeptide(L)'
;MTRKLFSAELRRLRDAGVDPGHAAAGGGGGVSRDELEALRADFKALDTFIRERLGDPEIEQQKVEEQLARESEEMSALEKQRQEVELLKMEIHALANCINQTKQEIAQLRTNDSEQDRLMAVASELDEVVGATEGATESILDAAEKIDQLAQTIQAQEQDSYIRHQADEITERVMGIFEACNFQDITGQRITKVVNTLKFVEDRVERMIEIWGRDTFANIVIEQDTSTDDEKRLLNGPQLENSGISQDEIDKLFD
;
A
#
# COMPACT_ATOMS: atom_id res chain seq x y z
N MET A 1 -65.02 -4.82 51.61
CA MET A 1 -65.32 -5.06 50.18
C MET A 1 -65.82 -6.48 50.05
N THR A 2 -67.10 -6.65 49.76
CA THR A 2 -67.79 -7.95 49.65
C THR A 2 -67.30 -8.67 48.40
N ARG A 3 -66.62 -9.81 48.58
CA ARG A 3 -66.10 -10.66 47.51
C ARG A 3 -67.30 -11.22 46.73
N LYS A 4 -67.47 -10.82 45.46
CA LYS A 4 -68.54 -11.36 44.61
C LYS A 4 -68.15 -12.79 44.21
N LEU A 5 -68.95 -13.75 44.61
CA LEU A 5 -68.77 -15.17 44.28
C LEU A 5 -69.07 -15.39 42.80
N PHE A 6 -68.25 -16.19 42.12
CA PHE A 6 -68.42 -16.49 40.69
C PHE A 6 -69.54 -17.51 40.47
N SER A 7 -70.14 -17.54 39.28
CA SER A 7 -71.32 -18.34 38.94
C SER A 7 -71.14 -19.86 39.16
N ALA A 8 -69.92 -20.36 39.10
CA ALA A 8 -69.59 -21.75 39.43
C ALA A 8 -69.68 -22.05 40.94
N GLU A 9 -69.38 -21.07 41.77
CA GLU A 9 -69.36 -21.17 43.23
C GLU A 9 -70.78 -21.11 43.81
N LEU A 10 -71.67 -20.31 43.21
CA LEU A 10 -73.10 -20.29 43.53
C LEU A 10 -73.81 -21.61 43.19
N ARG A 11 -73.39 -22.32 42.14
CA ARG A 11 -73.95 -23.62 41.77
C ARG A 11 -73.60 -24.70 42.79
N ARG A 12 -72.34 -24.74 43.23
CA ARG A 12 -71.88 -25.70 44.25
C ARG A 12 -72.58 -25.51 45.61
N LEU A 13 -72.85 -24.26 46.01
CA LEU A 13 -73.59 -23.99 47.25
C LEU A 13 -75.05 -24.46 47.20
N ARG A 14 -75.68 -24.40 46.01
CA ARG A 14 -77.05 -24.88 45.80
C ARG A 14 -77.12 -26.41 45.80
N ASP A 15 -76.16 -27.07 45.17
CA ASP A 15 -76.10 -28.54 45.12
C ASP A 15 -75.72 -29.15 46.48
N ALA A 16 -75.05 -28.38 47.36
CA ALA A 16 -74.75 -28.76 48.74
C ALA A 16 -75.92 -28.49 49.73
N GLY A 17 -77.05 -27.95 49.28
CA GLY A 17 -78.27 -27.79 50.09
C GLY A 17 -78.21 -26.70 51.17
N VAL A 18 -77.34 -25.69 51.04
CA VAL A 18 -77.19 -24.61 52.02
C VAL A 18 -77.89 -23.34 51.51
N ASP A 19 -78.99 -22.97 52.17
CA ASP A 19 -79.75 -21.74 51.91
C ASP A 19 -79.06 -20.53 52.60
N PRO A 20 -78.87 -19.36 51.97
CA PRO A 20 -78.01 -18.29 52.49
C PRO A 20 -78.71 -17.41 53.56
N GLY A 21 -79.56 -18.01 54.38
CA GLY A 21 -80.47 -17.30 55.28
C GLY A 21 -80.20 -17.40 56.78
N HIS A 22 -79.60 -18.48 57.30
CA HIS A 22 -79.46 -18.70 58.74
C HIS A 22 -78.25 -19.58 59.07
N ALA A 23 -77.23 -19.02 59.75
CA ALA A 23 -76.44 -19.68 60.79
C ALA A 23 -75.32 -18.74 61.26
N ALA A 24 -75.54 -18.10 62.42
CA ALA A 24 -74.46 -17.69 63.28
C ALA A 24 -74.11 -18.85 64.23
N ALA A 25 -72.84 -18.92 64.61
CA ALA A 25 -72.22 -19.73 65.67
C ALA A 25 -71.74 -21.14 65.30
N GLY A 26 -70.41 -21.28 65.31
CA GLY A 26 -69.72 -22.49 65.74
C GLY A 26 -69.16 -23.35 64.63
N GLY A 27 -67.82 -23.37 64.53
CA GLY A 27 -67.09 -24.41 63.79
C GLY A 27 -66.12 -23.81 62.78
N GLY A 28 -64.93 -23.44 63.25
CA GLY A 28 -63.78 -23.27 62.37
C GLY A 28 -63.48 -24.59 61.68
N GLY A 29 -64.07 -24.82 60.51
CA GLY A 29 -63.59 -25.78 59.53
C GLY A 29 -62.39 -25.15 58.83
N GLY A 30 -61.28 -25.00 59.56
CA GLY A 30 -60.00 -24.76 58.92
C GLY A 30 -59.83 -25.86 57.90
N VAL A 31 -59.70 -25.49 56.62
CA VAL A 31 -59.44 -26.44 55.54
C VAL A 31 -58.43 -27.43 56.08
N SER A 32 -58.84 -28.70 56.19
CA SER A 32 -58.01 -29.66 56.89
C SER A 32 -56.69 -29.73 56.14
N ARG A 33 -55.60 -29.85 56.90
CA ARG A 33 -54.26 -29.94 56.29
C ARG A 33 -54.24 -31.04 55.22
N ASP A 34 -54.99 -32.11 55.45
CA ASP A 34 -55.17 -33.23 54.54
C ASP A 34 -55.92 -32.85 53.24
N GLU A 35 -56.95 -31.99 53.30
CA GLU A 35 -57.63 -31.47 52.09
C GLU A 35 -56.74 -30.52 51.27
N LEU A 36 -55.92 -29.70 51.94
CA LEU A 36 -54.91 -28.87 51.25
C LEU A 36 -53.80 -29.72 50.63
N GLU A 37 -53.39 -30.80 51.32
CA GLU A 37 -52.41 -31.76 50.80
C GLU A 37 -52.97 -32.56 49.62
N ALA A 38 -54.25 -32.96 49.67
CA ALA A 38 -54.94 -33.63 48.57
C ALA A 38 -55.09 -32.71 47.34
N LEU A 39 -55.55 -31.46 47.53
CA LEU A 39 -55.66 -30.50 46.43
C LEU A 39 -54.28 -30.19 45.82
N ARG A 40 -53.23 -30.10 46.64
CA ARG A 40 -51.85 -29.92 46.18
C ARG A 40 -51.35 -31.14 45.40
N ALA A 41 -51.74 -32.35 45.79
CA ALA A 41 -51.44 -33.57 45.05
C ALA A 41 -52.15 -33.59 43.70
N ASP A 42 -53.43 -33.21 43.65
CA ASP A 42 -54.20 -33.12 42.41
C ASP A 42 -53.65 -32.04 41.46
N PHE A 43 -53.25 -30.89 41.98
CA PHE A 43 -52.58 -29.86 41.17
C PHE A 43 -51.23 -30.34 40.62
N LYS A 44 -50.45 -31.10 41.41
CA LYS A 44 -49.21 -31.72 40.91
C LYS A 44 -49.49 -32.77 39.84
N ALA A 45 -50.52 -33.59 40.03
CA ALA A 45 -50.92 -34.59 39.04
C ALA A 45 -51.39 -33.93 37.74
N LEU A 46 -52.13 -32.83 37.83
CA LEU A 46 -52.55 -32.04 36.68
C LEU A 46 -51.37 -31.34 35.99
N ASP A 47 -50.43 -30.77 36.75
CA ASP A 47 -49.19 -30.19 36.20
C ASP A 47 -48.36 -31.25 35.46
N THR A 48 -48.23 -32.44 36.05
CA THR A 48 -47.54 -33.57 35.42
C THR A 48 -48.26 -34.04 34.15
N PHE A 49 -49.59 -34.16 34.18
CA PHE A 49 -50.41 -34.54 33.02
C PHE A 49 -50.34 -33.50 31.89
N ILE A 50 -50.34 -32.21 32.25
CA ILE A 50 -50.16 -31.11 31.29
C ILE A 50 -48.77 -31.18 30.66
N ARG A 51 -47.70 -31.36 31.46
CA ARG A 51 -46.33 -31.51 30.95
C ARG A 51 -46.15 -32.75 30.08
N GLU A 52 -46.79 -33.87 30.41
CA GLU A 52 -46.75 -35.10 29.60
C GLU A 52 -47.48 -34.95 28.26
N ARG A 53 -48.58 -34.18 28.22
CA ARG A 53 -49.43 -34.05 27.03
C ARG A 53 -49.00 -32.90 26.11
N LEU A 54 -48.51 -31.79 26.68
CA LEU A 54 -48.20 -30.54 25.97
C LEU A 54 -46.70 -30.21 25.96
N GLY A 55 -45.86 -30.95 26.70
CA GLY A 55 -44.43 -30.66 26.87
C GLY A 55 -44.16 -29.71 28.04
N ASP A 56 -42.90 -29.66 28.48
CA ASP A 56 -42.48 -28.73 29.53
C ASP A 56 -42.24 -27.32 28.94
N PRO A 57 -43.00 -26.30 29.36
CA PRO A 57 -42.89 -24.95 28.81
C PRO A 57 -41.50 -24.32 29.03
N GLU A 58 -40.78 -24.72 30.09
CA GLU A 58 -39.42 -24.24 30.36
C GLU A 58 -38.42 -24.80 29.33
N ILE A 59 -38.60 -26.05 28.91
CA ILE A 59 -37.75 -26.70 27.89
C ILE A 59 -38.03 -26.11 26.51
N GLU A 60 -39.30 -25.82 26.20
CA GLU A 60 -39.68 -25.21 24.92
C GLU A 60 -39.19 -23.76 24.82
N GLN A 61 -39.26 -22.99 25.92
CA GLN A 61 -38.65 -21.66 25.99
C GLN A 61 -37.13 -21.71 25.81
N GLN A 62 -36.42 -22.61 26.50
CA GLN A 62 -34.96 -22.77 26.33
C GLN A 62 -34.57 -23.12 24.89
N LYS A 63 -35.33 -23.99 24.23
CA LYS A 63 -35.09 -24.33 22.81
C LYS A 63 -35.28 -23.14 21.88
N VAL A 64 -36.30 -22.32 22.11
CA VAL A 64 -36.54 -21.10 21.34
C VAL A 64 -35.42 -20.08 21.57
N GLU A 65 -34.97 -19.90 22.81
CA GLU A 65 -33.85 -19.01 23.14
C GLU A 65 -32.52 -19.48 22.51
N GLU A 66 -32.22 -20.78 22.57
CA GLU A 66 -31.05 -21.36 21.91
C GLU A 66 -31.11 -21.21 20.38
N GLN A 67 -32.29 -21.41 19.78
CA GLN A 67 -32.47 -21.23 18.35
C GLN A 67 -32.28 -19.75 17.94
N LEU A 68 -32.85 -18.82 18.71
CA LEU A 68 -32.70 -17.39 18.47
C LEU A 68 -31.24 -16.93 18.59
N ALA A 69 -30.50 -17.50 19.55
CA ALA A 69 -29.07 -17.22 19.73
C ALA A 69 -28.25 -17.72 18.52
N ARG A 70 -28.52 -18.93 18.02
CA ARG A 70 -27.86 -19.48 16.82
C ARG A 70 -28.17 -18.66 15.58
N GLU A 71 -29.44 -18.31 15.35
CA GLU A 71 -29.84 -17.46 14.23
C GLU A 71 -29.19 -16.07 14.33
N SER A 72 -29.07 -15.50 15.53
CA SER A 72 -28.37 -14.22 15.76
C SER A 72 -26.87 -14.32 15.48
N GLU A 73 -26.22 -15.43 15.86
CA GLU A 73 -24.80 -15.66 15.59
C GLU A 73 -24.54 -15.86 14.08
N GLU A 74 -25.39 -16.62 13.39
CA GLU A 74 -25.32 -16.81 11.93
C GLU A 74 -25.55 -15.49 11.18
N MET A 75 -26.54 -14.69 11.60
CA MET A 75 -26.78 -13.35 11.05
C MET A 75 -25.58 -12.43 11.27
N SER A 76 -24.97 -12.45 12.47
CA SER A 76 -23.76 -11.66 12.76
C SER A 76 -22.57 -12.10 11.90
N ALA A 77 -22.41 -13.41 11.65
CA ALA A 77 -21.36 -13.93 10.79
C ALA A 77 -21.54 -13.50 9.32
N LEU A 78 -22.78 -13.58 8.80
CA LEU A 78 -23.11 -13.10 7.45
C LEU A 78 -22.92 -11.58 7.31
N GLU A 79 -23.26 -10.81 8.34
CA GLU A 79 -23.03 -9.36 8.37
C GLU A 79 -21.53 -9.04 8.31
N LYS A 80 -20.69 -9.76 9.05
CA LYS A 80 -19.22 -9.62 8.99
C LYS A 80 -18.69 -9.96 7.60
N GLN A 81 -19.11 -11.08 7.02
CA GLN A 81 -18.69 -11.47 5.67
C GLN A 81 -19.12 -10.43 4.63
N ARG A 82 -20.32 -9.86 4.76
CA ARG A 82 -20.79 -8.77 3.88
C ARG A 82 -19.93 -7.52 4.05
N GLN A 83 -19.57 -7.15 5.28
CA GLN A 83 -18.66 -6.03 5.54
C GLN A 83 -17.29 -6.25 4.90
N GLU A 84 -16.71 -7.45 5.02
CA GLU A 84 -15.44 -7.81 4.38
C GLU A 84 -15.51 -7.70 2.85
N VAL A 85 -16.59 -8.16 2.23
CA VAL A 85 -16.79 -8.04 0.78
C VAL A 85 -16.92 -6.57 0.35
N GLU A 86 -17.64 -5.73 1.10
CA GLU A 86 -17.73 -4.30 0.80
C GLU A 86 -16.38 -3.60 0.95
N LEU A 87 -15.59 -3.95 1.97
CA LEU A 87 -14.22 -3.44 2.13
C LEU A 87 -13.34 -3.83 0.94
N LEU A 88 -13.34 -5.11 0.55
CA LEU A 88 -12.56 -5.59 -0.59
C LEU A 88 -12.99 -4.90 -1.90
N LYS A 89 -14.28 -4.66 -2.08
CA LYS A 89 -14.80 -3.91 -3.22
C LYS A 89 -14.29 -2.47 -3.23
N MET A 90 -14.29 -1.79 -2.09
CA MET A 90 -13.72 -0.45 -1.95
C MET A 90 -12.22 -0.44 -2.28
N GLU A 91 -11.46 -1.43 -1.81
CA GLU A 91 -10.03 -1.58 -2.11
C GLU A 91 -9.77 -1.82 -3.61
N ILE A 92 -10.57 -2.67 -4.26
CA ILE A 92 -10.47 -2.91 -5.70
C ILE A 92 -10.76 -1.63 -6.49
N HIS A 93 -11.76 -0.85 -6.08
CA HIS A 93 -12.05 0.44 -6.71
C HIS A 93 -10.91 1.45 -6.50
N ALA A 94 -10.32 1.50 -5.31
CA ALA A 94 -9.16 2.34 -5.04
C ALA A 94 -7.96 1.94 -5.91
N LEU A 95 -7.69 0.64 -6.05
CA LEU A 95 -6.62 0.12 -6.89
C LEU A 95 -6.87 0.43 -8.37
N ALA A 96 -8.11 0.28 -8.85
CA ALA A 96 -8.48 0.63 -10.23
C ALA A 96 -8.27 2.13 -10.51
N ASN A 97 -8.63 3.00 -9.57
CA ASN A 97 -8.38 4.44 -9.70
C ASN A 97 -6.88 4.75 -9.73
N CYS A 98 -6.09 4.13 -8.87
CA CYS A 98 -4.63 4.28 -8.86
C CYS A 98 -4.02 3.84 -10.19
N ILE A 99 -4.44 2.69 -10.74
CA ILE A 99 -4.00 2.22 -12.07
C ILE A 99 -4.35 3.23 -13.16
N ASN A 100 -5.56 3.79 -13.16
CA ASN A 100 -5.96 4.79 -14.15
C ASN A 100 -5.13 6.07 -14.05
N GLN A 101 -4.82 6.52 -12.83
CA GLN A 101 -3.93 7.66 -12.62
C GLN A 101 -2.52 7.36 -13.14
N THR A 102 -1.94 6.20 -12.80
CA THR A 102 -0.62 5.79 -13.32
C THR A 102 -0.61 5.68 -14.84
N LYS A 103 -1.71 5.21 -15.46
CA LYS A 103 -1.85 5.19 -16.92
C LYS A 103 -1.84 6.60 -17.51
N GLN A 104 -2.49 7.56 -16.86
CA GLN A 104 -2.46 8.97 -17.29
C GLN A 104 -1.06 9.57 -17.16
N GLU A 105 -0.35 9.30 -16.07
CA GLU A 105 1.04 9.74 -15.86
C GLU A 105 1.99 9.14 -16.92
N ILE A 106 1.85 7.85 -17.22
CA ILE A 106 2.62 7.20 -18.30
C ILE A 106 2.26 7.77 -19.67
N ALA A 107 0.99 8.07 -19.92
CA ALA A 107 0.56 8.72 -21.15
C ALA A 107 1.17 10.13 -21.27
N GLN A 108 1.20 10.89 -20.17
CA GLN A 108 1.81 12.23 -20.09
C GLN A 108 3.30 12.20 -20.45
N LEU A 109 4.05 11.23 -19.92
CA LEU A 109 5.45 11.00 -20.28
C LEU A 109 5.67 10.68 -21.77
N ARG A 110 4.61 10.33 -22.50
CA ARG A 110 4.63 9.96 -23.92
C ARG A 110 3.81 10.88 -24.82
N THR A 111 3.41 12.06 -24.35
CA THR A 111 2.47 12.96 -25.04
C THR A 111 2.84 13.34 -26.47
N ASN A 112 4.08 13.10 -26.87
CA ASN A 112 4.47 13.23 -28.26
C ASN A 112 4.88 11.83 -28.75
N ASP A 113 4.27 11.33 -29.83
CA ASP A 113 4.73 10.12 -30.54
C ASP A 113 6.23 10.24 -30.94
N SER A 114 6.80 11.45 -30.90
CA SER A 114 8.23 11.76 -31.06
C SER A 114 9.08 11.60 -29.78
N GLU A 115 8.52 11.26 -28.62
CA GLU A 115 9.25 11.17 -27.34
C GLU A 115 9.81 9.78 -27.02
N GLN A 116 9.22 8.71 -27.58
CA GLN A 116 9.88 7.40 -27.63
C GLN A 116 11.22 7.53 -28.38
N ASP A 117 11.22 8.32 -29.46
CA ASP A 117 12.44 8.74 -30.14
C ASP A 117 13.28 9.70 -29.29
N ARG A 118 12.69 10.61 -28.50
CA ARG A 118 13.45 11.61 -27.74
C ARG A 118 14.28 11.02 -26.61
N LEU A 119 13.75 10.12 -25.78
CA LEU A 119 14.55 9.51 -24.70
C LEU A 119 15.67 8.63 -25.27
N MET A 120 15.36 7.85 -26.32
CA MET A 120 16.37 7.08 -27.04
C MET A 120 17.38 7.97 -27.77
N ALA A 121 16.95 9.10 -28.35
CA ALA A 121 17.81 10.08 -29.00
C ALA A 121 18.72 10.75 -27.98
N VAL A 122 18.20 11.18 -26.83
CA VAL A 122 19.01 11.74 -25.74
C VAL A 122 20.02 10.71 -25.23
N ALA A 123 19.62 9.45 -25.08
CA ALA A 123 20.54 8.37 -24.73
C ALA A 123 21.64 8.18 -25.79
N SER A 124 21.29 8.23 -27.07
CA SER A 124 22.24 8.12 -28.19
C SER A 124 23.17 9.33 -28.28
N GLU A 125 22.65 10.55 -28.11
CA GLU A 125 23.43 11.78 -28.06
C GLU A 125 24.41 11.77 -26.89
N LEU A 126 23.99 11.26 -25.72
CA LEU A 126 24.88 11.09 -24.57
C LEU A 126 25.97 10.05 -24.83
N ASP A 127 25.65 8.92 -25.47
CA ASP A 127 26.64 7.92 -25.89
C ASP A 127 27.65 8.52 -26.90
N GLU A 128 27.19 9.34 -27.85
CA GLU A 128 28.05 10.07 -28.79
C GLU A 128 28.95 11.09 -28.09
N VAL A 129 28.43 11.83 -27.11
CA VAL A 129 29.21 12.77 -26.30
C VAL A 129 30.30 12.02 -25.53
N VAL A 130 29.99 10.88 -24.91
CA VAL A 130 30.99 10.04 -24.24
C VAL A 130 32.07 9.63 -25.22
N GLY A 131 31.71 9.04 -26.37
CA GLY A 131 32.68 8.63 -27.38
C GLY A 131 33.53 9.77 -27.93
N ALA A 132 32.93 10.95 -28.18
CA ALA A 132 33.67 12.13 -28.61
C ALA A 132 34.64 12.64 -27.54
N THR A 133 34.25 12.61 -26.26
CA THR A 133 35.14 12.99 -25.16
C THR A 133 36.26 11.99 -24.94
N GLU A 134 36.01 10.68 -25.07
CA GLU A 134 37.03 9.63 -25.05
C GLU A 134 38.06 9.81 -26.16
N GLY A 135 37.59 10.02 -27.41
CA GLY A 135 38.49 10.25 -28.55
C GLY A 135 39.29 11.56 -28.45
N ALA A 136 38.69 12.61 -27.87
CA ALA A 136 39.40 13.85 -27.57
C ALA A 136 40.49 13.63 -26.50
N THR A 137 40.19 12.87 -25.44
CA THR A 137 41.16 12.50 -24.41
C THR A 137 42.30 11.66 -24.99
N GLU A 138 42.01 10.66 -25.81
CA GLU A 138 43.04 9.86 -26.50
C GLU A 138 43.96 10.75 -27.33
N SER A 139 43.39 11.69 -28.09
CA SER A 139 44.18 12.66 -28.88
C SER A 139 45.05 13.57 -28.01
N ILE A 140 44.57 13.98 -26.83
CA ILE A 140 45.33 14.78 -25.86
C ILE A 140 46.49 13.97 -25.27
N LEU A 141 46.22 12.72 -24.88
CA LEU A 141 47.23 11.81 -24.33
C LEU A 141 48.33 11.49 -25.36
N ASP A 142 47.95 11.22 -26.60
CA ASP A 142 48.89 11.02 -27.72
C ASP A 142 49.77 12.26 -27.96
N ALA A 143 49.18 13.46 -27.88
CA ALA A 143 49.92 14.70 -28.03
C ALA A 143 50.89 14.91 -26.85
N ALA A 144 50.44 14.62 -25.63
CA ALA A 144 51.26 14.69 -24.42
C ALA A 144 52.45 13.72 -24.48
N GLU A 145 52.24 12.48 -24.93
CA GLU A 145 53.31 11.50 -25.12
C GLU A 145 54.36 11.96 -26.14
N LYS A 146 53.93 12.56 -27.26
CA LYS A 146 54.86 13.14 -28.25
C LYS A 146 55.65 14.31 -27.67
N ILE A 147 55.01 15.16 -26.87
CA ILE A 147 55.69 16.28 -26.20
C ILE A 147 56.74 15.74 -25.22
N ASP A 148 56.41 14.71 -24.45
CA ASP A 148 57.34 14.06 -23.52
C ASP A 148 58.56 13.47 -24.23
N GLN A 149 58.34 12.74 -25.34
CA GLN A 149 59.43 12.19 -26.15
C GLN A 149 60.37 13.29 -26.69
N LEU A 150 59.82 14.42 -27.11
CA LEU A 150 60.61 15.58 -27.55
C LEU A 150 61.40 16.19 -26.40
N ALA A 151 60.79 16.36 -25.22
CA ALA A 151 61.45 16.88 -24.03
C ALA A 151 62.61 15.97 -23.59
N GLN A 152 62.39 14.65 -23.54
CA GLN A 152 63.43 13.68 -23.24
C GLN A 152 64.58 13.72 -24.27
N THR A 153 64.26 13.91 -25.55
CA THR A 153 65.27 14.05 -26.62
C THR A 153 66.13 15.29 -26.42
N ILE A 154 65.50 16.44 -26.11
CA ILE A 154 66.20 17.69 -25.78
C ILE A 154 67.11 17.48 -24.57
N GLN A 155 66.60 16.85 -23.51
CA GLN A 155 67.36 16.59 -22.30
C GLN A 155 68.58 15.69 -22.53
N ALA A 156 68.50 14.75 -23.47
CA ALA A 156 69.58 13.83 -23.82
C ALA A 156 70.64 14.43 -24.74
N GLN A 157 70.25 15.34 -25.65
CA GLN A 157 71.14 15.90 -26.68
C GLN A 157 71.79 17.23 -26.29
N GLU A 158 71.12 18.04 -25.48
CA GLU A 158 71.60 19.37 -25.10
C GLU A 158 72.57 19.35 -23.92
N GLN A 159 73.59 20.20 -23.98
CA GLN A 159 74.56 20.38 -22.88
C GLN A 159 74.28 21.65 -22.05
N ASP A 160 73.49 22.57 -22.58
CA ASP A 160 73.13 23.80 -21.87
C ASP A 160 72.21 23.47 -20.68
N SER A 161 72.65 23.85 -19.48
CA SER A 161 71.93 23.55 -18.24
C SER A 161 70.57 24.24 -18.13
N TYR A 162 70.41 25.42 -18.74
CA TYR A 162 69.15 26.14 -18.73
C TYR A 162 68.14 25.43 -19.65
N ILE A 163 68.56 25.04 -20.86
CA ILE A 163 67.70 24.32 -21.80
C ILE A 163 67.26 22.97 -21.23
N ARG A 164 68.17 22.24 -20.55
CA ARG A 164 67.82 20.97 -19.90
C ARG A 164 66.79 21.15 -18.78
N HIS A 165 66.90 22.20 -17.97
CA HIS A 165 65.91 22.52 -16.95
C HIS A 165 64.54 22.84 -17.56
N GLN A 166 64.49 23.53 -18.71
CA GLN A 166 63.22 23.76 -19.40
C GLN A 166 62.60 22.45 -19.92
N ALA A 167 63.41 21.49 -20.37
CA ALA A 167 62.93 20.17 -20.74
C ALA A 167 62.34 19.41 -19.53
N ASP A 168 62.99 19.50 -18.37
CA ASP A 168 62.44 18.94 -17.11
C ASP A 168 61.08 19.54 -16.74
N GLU A 169 60.95 20.87 -16.84
CA GLU A 169 59.65 21.53 -16.60
C GLU A 169 58.57 21.06 -17.58
N ILE A 170 58.92 20.83 -18.86
CA ILE A 170 57.96 20.31 -19.85
C ILE A 170 57.50 18.90 -19.44
N THR A 171 58.42 18.02 -19.06
CA THR A 171 58.12 16.66 -18.59
C THR A 171 57.19 16.69 -17.38
N GLU A 172 57.44 17.56 -16.40
CA GLU A 172 56.56 17.72 -15.22
C GLU A 172 55.15 18.18 -15.62
N ARG A 173 55.04 19.12 -16.57
CA ARG A 173 53.73 19.57 -17.08
C ARG A 173 52.98 18.45 -17.79
N VAL A 174 53.68 17.61 -18.56
CA VAL A 174 53.09 16.45 -19.24
C VAL A 174 52.58 15.42 -18.23
N MET A 175 53.31 15.16 -17.14
CA MET A 175 52.81 14.30 -16.06
C MET A 175 51.49 14.83 -15.49
N GLY A 176 51.39 16.14 -15.26
CA GLY A 176 50.14 16.77 -14.81
C GLY A 176 48.97 16.59 -15.79
N ILE A 177 49.23 16.53 -17.10
CA ILE A 177 48.19 16.22 -18.11
C ILE A 177 47.72 14.77 -17.99
N PHE A 178 48.63 13.81 -17.81
CA PHE A 178 48.28 12.41 -17.62
C PHE A 178 47.40 12.21 -16.38
N GLU A 179 47.74 12.84 -15.27
CA GLU A 179 46.94 12.79 -14.05
C GLU A 179 45.55 13.43 -14.22
N ALA A 180 45.48 14.58 -14.88
CA ALA A 180 44.21 15.28 -15.11
C ALA A 180 43.25 14.49 -16.02
N CYS A 181 43.79 13.81 -17.04
CA CYS A 181 42.98 13.00 -17.96
C CYS A 181 42.42 11.73 -17.30
N ASN A 182 43.01 11.24 -16.20
CA ASN A 182 42.54 10.05 -15.48
C ASN A 182 41.12 10.23 -14.90
N PHE A 183 40.70 11.46 -14.60
CA PHE A 183 39.35 11.74 -14.10
C PHE A 183 38.24 11.59 -15.16
N GLN A 184 38.60 11.58 -16.45
CA GLN A 184 37.65 11.41 -17.55
C GLN A 184 37.08 9.98 -17.59
N ASP A 185 37.87 8.96 -17.24
CA ASP A 185 37.40 7.55 -17.21
C ASP A 185 36.23 7.37 -16.24
N ILE A 186 36.31 7.95 -15.03
CA ILE A 186 35.22 7.91 -14.04
C ILE A 186 33.97 8.64 -14.57
N THR A 187 34.16 9.73 -15.31
CA THR A 187 33.04 10.50 -15.88
C THR A 187 32.35 9.73 -17.00
N GLY A 188 33.10 9.10 -17.91
CA GLY A 188 32.56 8.24 -18.97
C GLY A 188 31.76 7.05 -18.43
N GLN A 189 32.28 6.40 -17.38
CA GLN A 189 31.59 5.31 -16.69
C GLN A 189 30.28 5.77 -16.02
N ARG A 190 30.30 6.93 -15.36
CA ARG A 190 29.10 7.51 -14.72
C ARG A 190 28.03 7.85 -15.75
N ILE A 191 28.39 8.48 -16.85
CA ILE A 191 27.43 8.81 -17.92
C ILE A 191 26.86 7.53 -18.52
N THR A 192 27.71 6.55 -18.86
CA THR A 192 27.27 5.23 -19.36
C THR A 192 26.26 4.58 -18.41
N LYS A 193 26.49 4.65 -17.10
CA LYS A 193 25.55 4.12 -16.10
C LYS A 193 24.20 4.85 -16.10
N VAL A 194 24.21 6.18 -16.22
CA VAL A 194 22.98 6.98 -16.34
C VAL A 194 22.22 6.60 -17.60
N VAL A 195 22.90 6.53 -18.75
CA VAL A 195 22.29 6.13 -20.03
C VAL A 195 21.65 4.75 -19.93
N ASN A 196 22.34 3.76 -19.36
CA ASN A 196 21.80 2.41 -19.17
C ASN A 196 20.57 2.39 -18.23
N THR A 197 20.56 3.27 -17.23
CA THR A 197 19.40 3.40 -16.33
C THR A 197 18.20 3.99 -17.06
N LEU A 198 18.40 5.01 -17.91
CA LEU A 198 17.33 5.57 -18.75
C LEU A 198 16.76 4.52 -19.72
N LYS A 199 17.64 3.76 -20.39
CA LYS A 199 17.24 2.63 -21.27
C LYS A 199 16.40 1.59 -20.50
N PHE A 200 16.81 1.25 -19.28
CA PHE A 200 16.06 0.31 -18.43
C PHE A 200 14.68 0.84 -18.03
N VAL A 201 14.56 2.13 -17.70
CA VAL A 201 13.27 2.77 -17.38
C VAL A 201 12.34 2.71 -18.60
N GLU A 202 12.85 3.05 -19.79
CA GLU A 202 12.07 3.00 -21.03
C GLU A 202 11.54 1.59 -21.32
N ASP A 203 12.41 0.57 -21.26
CA ASP A 203 12.03 -0.83 -21.43
C ASP A 203 10.94 -1.29 -20.44
N ARG A 204 10.93 -0.70 -19.24
CA ARG A 204 9.93 -1.04 -18.23
C ARG A 204 8.60 -0.36 -18.51
N VAL A 205 8.62 0.89 -18.96
CA VAL A 205 7.44 1.65 -19.39
C VAL A 205 6.79 0.96 -20.59
N GLU A 206 7.57 0.59 -21.62
CA GLU A 206 7.06 -0.14 -22.79
C GLU A 206 6.37 -1.44 -22.38
N ARG A 207 7.00 -2.23 -21.49
CA ARG A 207 6.37 -3.45 -20.96
C ARG A 207 5.07 -3.19 -20.19
N MET A 208 4.96 -2.09 -19.44
CA MET A 208 3.70 -1.74 -18.77
C MET A 208 2.60 -1.43 -19.78
N ILE A 209 2.96 -0.74 -20.87
CA ILE A 209 2.04 -0.43 -21.97
C ILE A 209 1.58 -1.71 -22.66
N GLU A 210 2.50 -2.63 -22.95
CA GLU A 210 2.17 -3.94 -23.56
C GLU A 210 1.22 -4.75 -22.69
N ILE A 211 1.44 -4.80 -21.36
CA ILE A 211 0.58 -5.53 -20.42
C ILE A 211 -0.84 -4.98 -20.41
N TRP A 212 -1.02 -3.66 -20.49
CA TRP A 212 -2.35 -3.04 -20.45
C TRP A 212 -3.00 -2.88 -21.83
N GLY A 213 -2.24 -3.05 -22.91
CA GLY A 213 -2.69 -2.88 -24.28
C GLY A 213 -2.66 -1.42 -24.73
N ARG A 214 -2.06 -1.18 -25.91
CA ARG A 214 -1.86 0.17 -26.48
C ARG A 214 -3.18 0.95 -26.66
N ASP A 215 -4.27 0.25 -26.98
CA ASP A 215 -5.61 0.85 -27.16
C ASP A 215 -6.14 1.54 -25.88
N THR A 216 -5.67 1.14 -24.70
CA THR A 216 -6.10 1.76 -23.43
C THR A 216 -5.52 3.15 -23.22
N PHE A 217 -4.42 3.48 -23.91
CA PHE A 217 -3.77 4.78 -23.84
C PHE A 217 -4.26 5.74 -24.94
N ALA A 218 -4.73 5.22 -26.08
CA ALA A 218 -5.21 6.02 -27.21
C ALA A 218 -6.38 6.96 -26.87
N ASN A 219 -7.13 6.66 -25.81
CA ASN A 219 -8.29 7.45 -25.37
C ASN A 219 -7.97 8.43 -24.23
N ILE A 220 -6.72 8.50 -23.77
CA ILE A 220 -6.33 9.40 -22.68
C ILE A 220 -6.10 10.80 -23.28
N VAL A 221 -6.97 11.76 -22.94
CA VAL A 221 -6.76 13.17 -23.28
C VAL A 221 -5.69 13.73 -22.36
N ILE A 222 -4.65 14.30 -22.94
CA ILE A 222 -3.54 14.84 -22.17
C ILE A 222 -3.46 16.35 -22.40
N GLU A 223 -3.55 17.11 -21.31
CA GLU A 223 -3.33 18.55 -21.33
C GLU A 223 -1.82 18.80 -21.42
N GLN A 224 -1.36 19.38 -22.53
CA GLN A 224 0.06 19.76 -22.67
C GLN A 224 0.36 20.98 -21.81
N ASP A 225 1.25 20.83 -20.83
CA ASP A 225 1.79 21.95 -20.08
C ASP A 225 2.89 22.64 -20.91
N THR A 226 2.54 23.75 -21.56
CA THR A 226 3.46 24.54 -22.40
C THR A 226 4.35 25.48 -21.58
N SER A 227 4.80 25.04 -20.40
CA SER A 227 5.66 25.79 -19.49
C SER A 227 7.05 26.03 -20.12
N THR A 228 7.19 27.14 -20.85
CA THR A 228 8.48 27.62 -21.42
C THR A 228 9.53 28.02 -20.38
N ASP A 229 9.23 27.88 -19.08
CA ASP A 229 10.08 28.35 -17.99
C ASP A 229 11.09 27.28 -17.50
N ASP A 230 10.82 26.00 -17.77
CA ASP A 230 11.68 24.88 -17.32
C ASP A 230 12.96 24.75 -18.15
N GLU A 231 12.93 25.05 -19.46
CA GLU A 231 14.14 25.10 -20.31
C GLU A 231 15.17 26.13 -19.78
N LYS A 232 14.70 27.25 -19.21
CA LYS A 232 15.59 28.26 -18.60
C LYS A 232 16.22 27.79 -17.29
N ARG A 233 15.56 26.88 -16.56
CA ARG A 233 16.11 26.31 -15.32
C ARG A 233 17.18 25.26 -15.60
N LEU A 234 17.04 24.50 -16.70
CA LEU A 234 18.00 23.48 -17.14
C LEU A 234 19.29 24.05 -17.75
N LEU A 235 19.30 25.33 -18.12
CA LEU A 235 20.48 26.06 -18.62
C LEU A 235 21.52 26.39 -17.53
N ASN A 236 21.24 26.06 -16.27
CA ASN A 236 22.26 26.12 -15.21
C ASN A 236 23.02 24.79 -15.22
N GLY A 237 24.16 24.77 -15.91
CA GLY A 237 25.11 23.67 -15.93
C GLY A 237 25.64 23.30 -14.53
N PRO A 238 26.52 22.28 -14.44
CA PRO A 238 26.94 21.68 -13.17
C PRO A 238 27.38 22.71 -12.13
N GLN A 239 26.95 22.50 -10.88
CA GLN A 239 27.21 23.39 -9.76
C GLN A 239 28.71 23.70 -9.61
N LEU A 240 28.98 24.96 -9.25
CA LEU A 240 30.29 25.54 -8.97
C LEU A 240 31.20 24.60 -8.15
N GLU A 241 32.48 24.58 -8.52
CA GLU A 241 33.58 23.98 -7.76
C GLU A 241 33.38 24.22 -6.26
N ASN A 242 33.41 23.13 -5.46
CA ASN A 242 33.22 23.06 -4.01
C ASN A 242 31.79 22.81 -3.46
N SER A 243 30.83 22.37 -4.29
CA SER A 243 29.51 21.89 -3.80
C SER A 243 29.37 20.36 -3.78
N GLY A 244 30.43 19.62 -4.11
CA GLY A 244 30.46 18.16 -4.05
C GLY A 244 30.83 17.65 -2.65
N ILE A 245 30.30 16.48 -2.29
CA ILE A 245 30.71 15.72 -1.09
C ILE A 245 32.23 15.54 -1.14
N SER A 246 32.94 15.95 -0.08
CA SER A 246 34.41 15.88 -0.04
C SER A 246 34.88 14.44 0.19
N GLN A 247 36.09 14.11 -0.24
CA GLN A 247 36.67 12.78 -0.01
C GLN A 247 36.72 12.43 1.50
N ASP A 248 36.96 13.44 2.34
CA ASP A 248 36.92 13.31 3.81
C ASP A 248 35.53 12.94 4.36
N GLU A 249 34.45 13.25 3.64
CA GLU A 249 33.08 12.83 4.00
C GLU A 249 32.77 11.41 3.51
N ILE A 250 33.40 10.99 2.41
CA ILE A 250 33.30 9.61 1.89
C ILE A 250 34.02 8.64 2.83
N ASP A 251 35.21 8.99 3.30
CA ASP A 251 36.01 8.12 4.17
C ASP A 251 35.29 7.85 5.52
N LYS A 252 34.54 8.84 6.04
CA LYS A 252 33.72 8.71 7.26
C LYS A 252 32.51 7.78 7.13
N LEU A 253 32.11 7.38 5.92
CA LEU A 253 31.00 6.44 5.69
C LEU A 253 31.46 4.98 5.76
N PHE A 254 32.77 4.72 5.69
CA PHE A 254 33.34 3.38 5.63
C PHE A 254 34.22 3.00 6.84
N ASP A 255 34.44 3.93 7.77
CA ASP A 255 35.01 3.72 9.12
C ASP A 255 33.93 3.55 10.20
#